data_AF-A0A6M0JW14-F1
#
_entry.id   AF-A0A6M0JW14-F1
#
_cell.length_a   1.000
_cell.length_b   1.000
_cell.length_c   1.000
_cell.angle_alpha   90.00
_cell.angle_beta   90.00
_cell.angle_gamma   90.00
#
_symmetry.space_group_name_H-M   'P 1'
#
loop_
_entity.id
_entity.type
_entity.pdbx_description
1 polymer ?
#
loop_
_entity_poly.entity_id
_entity_poly.type
_entity_poly.pdbx_seq_one_letter_code
_entity_poly.pdbx_strand_id
1 'polypeptide(L)'
;MTTDAFLSRVVLDPLWIAFILLSLVLFGTILVMARALRSNARLRSELKEIRSEQQRQSTSLLALYGAMKVIAEDVIKHGQLQGNVARALERLADQQSELRLRDVEEGLYSQAIALIRQGKRRDEVKKLCALTQSEVDLLFSLHGRGGGSQPRD
;
A
#
# COMPACT_ATOMS: atom_id res chain seq x y z
N MET A 1 104.67 -13.73 13.30
CA MET A 1 104.22 -15.14 13.41
C MET A 1 103.16 -15.22 14.51
N THR A 2 101.93 -14.76 14.24
CA THR A 2 100.79 -14.85 15.17
C THR A 2 99.45 -15.01 14.44
N THR A 3 99.48 -15.41 13.16
CA THR A 3 98.28 -15.57 12.33
C THR A 3 97.72 -16.99 12.32
N ASP A 4 98.49 -17.99 12.77
CA ASP A 4 98.09 -19.39 12.65
C ASP A 4 97.27 -19.92 13.85
N ALA A 5 97.38 -19.27 15.02
CA ALA A 5 96.65 -19.66 16.22
C ALA A 5 95.17 -19.21 16.21
N PHE A 6 94.82 -18.24 15.36
CA PHE A 6 93.43 -17.79 15.19
C PHE A 6 92.64 -18.71 14.26
N LEU A 7 93.31 -19.43 13.34
CA LEU A 7 92.65 -20.30 12.37
C LEU A 7 92.26 -21.67 12.95
N SER A 8 92.99 -22.20 13.95
CA SER A 8 92.66 -23.50 14.56
C SER A 8 91.56 -23.43 15.62
N ARG A 9 91.31 -22.27 16.24
CA ARG A 9 90.13 -22.02 17.09
C ARG A 9 88.85 -21.75 16.30
N VAL A 10 88.99 -21.54 14.99
CA VAL A 10 87.88 -21.47 14.00
C VAL A 10 87.65 -22.84 13.36
N VAL A 11 88.31 -23.91 13.83
CA VAL A 11 87.77 -25.26 13.69
C VAL A 11 86.61 -25.37 14.68
N LEU A 12 85.48 -24.79 14.29
CA LEU A 12 84.20 -24.92 14.98
C LEU A 12 84.01 -26.40 15.34
N ASP A 13 83.90 -26.69 16.64
CA ASP A 13 83.43 -28.00 17.09
C ASP A 13 82.16 -28.34 16.30
N PRO A 14 82.02 -29.56 15.77
CA PRO A 14 80.86 -29.95 14.96
C PRO A 14 79.52 -29.69 15.69
N LEU A 15 79.55 -29.65 17.03
CA LEU A 15 78.44 -29.25 17.88
C LEU A 15 78.02 -27.78 17.70
N TRP A 16 78.96 -26.84 17.57
CA TRP A 16 78.66 -25.42 17.32
C TRP A 16 78.00 -25.21 15.96
N ILE A 17 78.46 -25.94 14.93
CA ILE A 17 77.85 -25.92 13.59
C ILE A 17 76.41 -26.47 13.68
N ALA A 18 76.19 -27.55 14.42
CA ALA A 18 74.87 -28.13 14.63
C ALA A 18 73.91 -27.16 15.37
N PHE A 19 74.39 -26.45 16.40
CA PHE A 19 73.60 -25.43 17.10
C PHE A 19 73.24 -24.25 16.20
N ILE A 20 74.17 -23.77 15.38
CA ILE A 20 73.91 -22.68 14.43
C ILE A 20 72.87 -23.11 13.39
N LEU A 21 73.00 -24.31 12.82
CA LEU A 21 72.02 -24.85 11.87
C LEU A 21 70.64 -25.03 12.50
N LEU A 22 70.56 -25.59 13.71
CA LEU A 22 69.30 -25.81 14.42
C LEU A 22 68.61 -24.48 14.79
N SER A 23 69.39 -23.49 15.24
CA SER A 23 68.91 -22.13 15.49
C SER A 23 68.38 -21.48 14.22
N LEU A 24 69.09 -21.63 13.09
CA LEU A 24 68.69 -21.05 11.81
C LEU A 24 67.41 -21.70 11.25
N VAL A 25 67.25 -23.01 11.43
CA VAL A 25 66.01 -23.73 11.11
C VAL A 25 64.86 -23.26 11.99
N LEU A 26 65.04 -23.18 13.31
CA LEU A 26 64.03 -22.67 14.25
C LEU A 26 63.63 -21.23 13.93
N PHE A 27 64.61 -20.37 13.62
CA PHE A 27 64.35 -18.99 13.26
C PHE A 27 63.58 -18.88 11.94
N GLY A 28 63.90 -19.76 10.98
CA GLY A 28 63.18 -19.89 9.72
C GLY A 28 61.72 -20.31 9.91
N THR A 29 61.45 -21.33 10.74
CA THR A 29 60.06 -21.77 11.00
C THR A 29 59.25 -20.71 11.74
N ILE A 30 59.85 -20.01 12.70
CA ILE A 30 59.22 -18.87 13.39
C ILE A 30 58.89 -17.74 12.42
N LEU A 31 59.80 -17.40 11.50
CA LEU A 31 59.55 -16.36 10.49
C LEU A 31 58.42 -16.74 9.51
N VAL A 32 58.38 -18.00 9.06
CA VAL A 32 57.30 -18.50 8.20
C VAL A 32 55.95 -18.47 8.92
N MET A 33 55.89 -18.95 10.16
CA MET A 33 54.68 -18.93 10.98
C MET A 33 54.21 -17.49 11.26
N ALA A 34 55.12 -16.57 11.57
CA ALA A 34 54.80 -15.16 11.75
C ALA A 34 54.25 -14.52 10.46
N ARG A 35 54.79 -14.88 9.29
CA ARG A 35 54.27 -14.42 8.00
C ARG A 35 52.88 -14.97 7.72
N ALA A 36 52.65 -16.26 7.98
CA ALA A 36 51.36 -16.91 7.81
C ALA A 36 50.29 -16.32 8.74
N LEU A 37 50.65 -16.01 9.99
CA LEU A 37 49.73 -15.35 10.92
C LEU A 37 49.40 -13.91 10.48
N ARG A 38 50.38 -13.15 9.98
CA ARG A 38 50.15 -11.78 9.48
C ARG A 38 49.29 -11.78 8.21
N SER A 39 49.51 -12.70 7.28
CA SER A 39 48.66 -12.79 6.08
C SER A 39 47.24 -13.18 6.47
N ASN A 40 47.07 -14.19 7.31
CA ASN A 40 45.75 -14.65 7.76
C ASN A 40 45.02 -13.55 8.57
N ALA A 41 45.74 -12.74 9.35
CA ALA A 41 45.16 -11.58 10.03
C ALA A 41 44.67 -10.49 9.05
N ARG A 42 45.40 -10.24 7.95
CA ARG A 42 44.97 -9.30 6.89
C ARG A 42 43.75 -9.80 6.13
N LEU A 43 43.71 -11.10 5.80
CA LEU A 43 42.52 -11.69 5.17
C LEU A 43 41.30 -11.62 6.10
N ARG A 44 41.49 -11.80 7.42
CA ARG A 44 40.41 -11.67 8.41
C ARG A 44 39.92 -10.24 8.56
N SER A 45 40.79 -9.23 8.47
CA SER A 45 40.34 -7.82 8.49
C SER A 45 39.51 -7.48 7.24
N GLU A 46 39.92 -7.92 6.06
CA GLU A 46 39.17 -7.70 4.81
C GLU A 46 37.80 -8.39 4.84
N LEU A 47 37.74 -9.63 5.34
CA LEU A 47 36.46 -10.33 5.54
C LEU A 47 35.53 -9.63 6.52
N LYS A 48 36.08 -8.94 7.53
CA LYS A 48 35.29 -8.20 8.52
C LYS A 48 34.73 -6.91 7.93
N GLU A 49 35.49 -6.26 7.06
CA GLU A 49 35.09 -5.06 6.33
C GLU A 49 33.96 -5.38 5.33
N ILE A 50 34.13 -6.43 4.51
CA ILE A 50 33.10 -6.93 3.57
C ILE A 50 31.82 -7.34 4.32
N ARG A 51 31.95 -8.05 5.44
CA ARG A 51 30.78 -8.45 6.24
C ARG A 51 30.06 -7.23 6.83
N SER A 52 30.78 -6.17 7.19
CA SER A 52 30.18 -4.93 7.71
C SER A 52 29.41 -4.17 6.63
N GLU A 53 29.90 -4.15 5.39
CA GLU A 53 29.19 -3.57 4.25
C GLU A 53 27.95 -4.38 3.88
N GLN A 54 28.06 -5.70 3.90
CA GLN A 54 26.93 -6.60 3.64
C GLN A 54 25.82 -6.45 4.68
N GLN A 55 26.19 -6.22 5.95
CA GLN A 55 25.24 -5.99 7.03
C GLN A 55 24.54 -4.63 6.89
N ARG A 56 25.25 -3.57 6.46
CA ARG A 56 24.64 -2.27 6.13
C ARG A 56 23.64 -2.36 4.97
N GLN A 57 23.96 -3.12 3.92
CA GLN A 57 23.05 -3.36 2.80
C GLN A 57 21.78 -4.09 3.26
N SER A 58 21.92 -5.09 4.13
CA SER A 58 20.78 -5.84 4.67
C SER A 58 19.85 -4.96 5.50
N THR A 59 20.39 -4.03 6.30
CA THR A 59 19.58 -3.06 7.06
C THR A 59 18.83 -2.10 6.13
N SER A 60 19.48 -1.63 5.05
CA SER A 60 18.84 -0.75 4.08
C SER A 60 17.69 -1.45 3.33
N LEU A 61 17.86 -2.73 2.98
CA LEU A 61 16.79 -3.53 2.38
C LEU A 61 15.63 -3.75 3.35
N LEU A 62 15.91 -4.04 4.62
CA LEU A 62 14.85 -4.17 5.63
C LEU A 62 14.05 -2.87 5.80
N ALA A 63 14.74 -1.73 5.82
CA ALA A 63 14.07 -0.42 5.88
C ALA A 63 13.21 -0.17 4.63
N LEU A 64 13.71 -0.54 3.44
CA LEU A 64 12.95 -0.40 2.19
C LEU A 64 11.71 -1.31 2.16
N TYR A 65 11.85 -2.57 2.63
CA TYR A 65 10.74 -3.50 2.77
C TYR A 65 9.70 -3.00 3.78
N GLY A 66 10.15 -2.39 4.89
CA GLY A 66 9.28 -1.74 5.86
C GLY A 66 8.49 -0.58 5.24
N ALA A 67 9.17 0.31 4.53
CA ALA A 67 8.54 1.43 3.83
C ALA A 67 7.54 0.95 2.76
N MET A 68 7.91 -0.05 1.96
CA MET A 68 7.03 -0.63 0.94
C MET A 68 5.78 -1.26 1.56
N LYS A 69 5.90 -1.97 2.69
CA LYS A 69 4.76 -2.54 3.41
C LYS A 69 3.79 -1.46 3.89
N VAL A 70 4.30 -0.35 4.45
CA VAL A 70 3.48 0.78 4.90
C VAL A 70 2.73 1.41 3.71
N ILE A 71 3.41 1.62 2.59
CA ILE A 71 2.80 2.17 1.36
C ILE A 71 1.70 1.23 0.84
N ALA A 72 1.97 -0.08 0.79
CA ALA A 72 0.99 -1.07 0.34
C ALA A 72 -0.26 -1.08 1.23
N GLU A 73 -0.10 -0.97 2.55
CA GLU A 73 -1.23 -0.90 3.48
C GLU A 73 -2.04 0.39 3.30
N ASP A 74 -1.38 1.53 3.04
CA ASP A 74 -2.04 2.80 2.80
C ASP A 74 -2.83 2.81 1.48
N VAL A 75 -2.28 2.23 0.41
CA VAL A 75 -2.97 2.06 -0.88
C VAL A 75 -4.23 1.19 -0.72
N ILE A 76 -4.15 0.10 0.06
CA ILE A 76 -5.32 -0.75 0.33
C ILE A 76 -6.39 0.04 1.08
N LYS A 77 -6.01 0.81 2.12
CA LYS A 77 -6.95 1.66 2.88
C LYS A 77 -7.61 2.71 1.98
N HIS A 78 -6.83 3.35 1.11
CA HIS A 78 -7.36 4.31 0.13
C HIS A 78 -8.32 3.65 -0.86
N GLY A 79 -8.01 2.46 -1.37
CA GLY A 79 -8.91 1.71 -2.24
C GLY A 79 -10.23 1.34 -1.55
N GLN A 80 -10.19 0.96 -0.28
CA GLN A 80 -11.39 0.69 0.52
C GLN A 80 -12.23 1.96 0.75
N LEU A 81 -11.59 3.10 1.06
CA LEU A 81 -12.27 4.39 1.21
C LEU A 81 -12.94 4.81 -0.10
N GLN A 82 -12.23 4.72 -1.23
CA GLN A 82 -12.80 5.03 -2.54
C GLN A 82 -14.00 4.13 -2.87
N GLY A 83 -13.90 2.82 -2.61
CA GLY A 83 -15.03 1.89 -2.80
C GLY A 83 -16.22 2.18 -1.88
N ASN A 84 -15.97 2.67 -0.66
CA ASN A 84 -17.05 3.09 0.25
C ASN A 84 -17.70 4.38 -0.22
N VAL A 85 -16.92 5.36 -0.68
CA VAL A 85 -17.42 6.61 -1.25
C VAL A 85 -18.22 6.35 -2.52
N ALA A 86 -17.73 5.49 -3.42
CA ALA A 86 -18.45 5.12 -4.64
C ALA A 86 -19.82 4.51 -4.31
N ARG A 87 -19.87 3.56 -3.36
CA ARG A 87 -21.13 2.96 -2.90
C ARG A 87 -22.06 3.96 -2.21
N ALA A 88 -21.51 4.92 -1.47
CA ALA A 88 -22.31 5.98 -0.86
C ALA A 88 -22.91 6.92 -1.91
N LEU A 89 -22.13 7.28 -2.94
CA LEU A 89 -22.59 8.09 -4.07
C LEU A 89 -23.68 7.38 -4.88
N GLU A 90 -23.52 6.08 -5.13
CA GLU A 90 -24.53 5.28 -5.83
C GLU A 90 -25.87 5.25 -5.07
N ARG A 91 -25.82 5.00 -3.76
CA ARG A 91 -27.01 5.08 -2.89
C ARG A 91 -27.64 6.47 -2.89
N LEU A 92 -26.82 7.53 -2.89
CA LEU A 92 -27.31 8.91 -2.93
C LEU A 92 -27.99 9.21 -4.27
N ALA A 93 -27.43 8.73 -5.37
CA ALA A 93 -27.99 8.87 -6.70
C ALA A 93 -29.35 8.14 -6.82
N ASP A 94 -29.45 6.93 -6.28
CA ASP A 94 -30.70 6.17 -6.22
C ASP A 94 -31.77 6.93 -5.43
N GLN A 95 -31.42 7.43 -4.23
CA GLN A 95 -32.34 8.24 -3.42
C GLN A 95 -32.79 9.51 -4.14
N GLN A 96 -31.88 10.19 -4.85
CA GLN A 96 -32.22 11.38 -5.61
C GLN A 96 -33.16 11.05 -6.78
N SER A 97 -32.99 9.90 -7.42
CA SER A 97 -33.87 9.45 -8.49
C SER A 97 -35.30 9.18 -7.98
N GLU A 98 -35.43 8.55 -6.81
CA GLU A 98 -36.71 8.27 -6.17
C GLU A 98 -37.43 9.55 -5.76
N LEU A 99 -36.69 10.49 -5.12
CA LEU A 99 -37.24 11.79 -4.74
C LEU A 99 -37.70 12.60 -5.96
N ARG A 100 -36.94 12.56 -7.07
CA ARG A 100 -37.31 13.26 -8.30
C ARG A 100 -38.58 12.69 -8.92
N LEU A 101 -38.78 11.36 -8.89
CA LEU A 101 -40.01 10.74 -9.36
C LEU A 101 -41.21 11.17 -8.52
N ARG A 102 -41.05 11.19 -7.18
CA ARG A 102 -42.09 11.66 -6.26
C ARG A 102 -42.47 13.13 -6.46
N ASP A 103 -41.49 14.02 -6.65
CA ASP A 103 -41.74 15.44 -6.87
C ASP A 103 -42.53 15.68 -8.18
N VAL A 104 -42.22 14.90 -9.22
CA VAL A 104 -42.98 14.92 -10.49
C VAL A 104 -44.42 14.44 -10.27
N GLU A 105 -44.62 13.34 -9.55
CA GLU A 105 -45.96 12.82 -9.23
C GLU A 105 -46.77 13.82 -8.39
N GLU A 106 -46.20 14.38 -7.32
CA GLU A 106 -46.84 15.40 -6.48
C GLU A 106 -47.23 16.66 -7.30
N GLY A 107 -46.40 17.07 -8.25
CA GLY A 107 -46.69 18.12 -9.21
C GLY A 107 -47.92 17.82 -10.08
N LEU A 108 -48.06 16.59 -10.58
CA LEU A 108 -49.22 16.17 -11.39
C LEU A 108 -50.52 16.16 -10.57
N TYR A 109 -50.49 15.70 -9.32
CA TYR A 109 -51.65 15.71 -8.44
C TYR A 109 -52.09 17.12 -8.06
N SER A 110 -51.15 18.01 -7.72
CA SER A 110 -51.47 19.41 -7.42
C SER A 110 -52.06 20.16 -8.62
N GLN A 111 -51.55 19.90 -9.82
CA GLN A 111 -52.12 20.42 -11.07
C GLN A 111 -53.53 19.87 -11.34
N ALA A 112 -53.76 18.57 -11.11
CA ALA A 112 -55.08 17.97 -11.26
C ALA A 112 -56.11 18.58 -10.31
N ILE A 113 -55.75 18.81 -9.05
CA ILE A 113 -56.61 19.48 -8.06
C ILE A 113 -56.97 20.90 -8.52
N ALA A 114 -56.01 21.65 -9.08
CA ALA A 114 -56.27 22.99 -9.62
C ALA A 114 -57.28 22.95 -10.78
N LEU A 115 -57.14 22.00 -11.71
CA LEU A 115 -58.07 21.83 -12.84
C LEU A 115 -59.47 21.41 -12.39
N ILE A 116 -59.58 20.54 -11.39
CA ILE A 116 -60.86 20.14 -10.79
C ILE A 116 -61.56 21.35 -10.17
N ARG A 117 -60.82 22.20 -9.43
CA ARG A 117 -61.36 23.45 -8.86
C ARG A 117 -61.80 24.45 -9.92
N GLN A 118 -61.19 24.43 -11.10
CA GLN A 118 -61.60 25.23 -12.26
C GLN A 118 -62.82 24.65 -13.00
N GLY A 119 -63.35 23.51 -12.57
CA GLY A 119 -64.53 22.88 -13.17
C GLY A 119 -64.26 22.09 -14.45
N LYS A 120 -63.00 21.71 -14.71
CA LYS A 120 -62.65 20.83 -15.84
C LYS A 120 -63.35 19.47 -15.71
N ARG A 121 -63.71 18.87 -16.84
CA ARG A 121 -64.36 17.54 -16.88
C ARG A 121 -63.37 16.42 -16.55
N ARG A 122 -63.87 15.30 -16.02
CA ARG A 122 -63.08 14.13 -15.60
C ARG A 122 -62.14 13.62 -16.70
N ASP A 123 -62.63 13.44 -17.92
CA ASP A 123 -61.83 12.93 -19.04
C ASP A 123 -60.70 13.88 -19.46
N GLU A 124 -60.91 15.18 -19.24
CA GLU A 124 -59.94 16.21 -19.60
C GLU A 124 -58.81 16.28 -18.56
N VAL A 125 -59.14 16.21 -17.27
CA VAL A 125 -58.15 16.10 -16.17
C VAL A 125 -57.34 14.81 -16.29
N LYS A 126 -57.99 13.70 -16.62
CA LYS A 126 -57.33 12.40 -16.85
C LYS A 126 -56.26 12.48 -17.92
N LYS A 127 -56.58 13.08 -19.08
CA LYS A 127 -55.64 13.20 -20.19
C LYS A 127 -54.51 14.19 -19.90
N LEU A 128 -54.81 15.33 -19.29
CA LEU A 128 -53.82 16.40 -19.07
C LEU A 128 -52.80 16.06 -17.98
N CYS A 129 -53.22 15.35 -16.93
CA CYS A 129 -52.35 14.97 -15.82
C CYS A 129 -51.90 13.51 -15.88
N ALA A 130 -52.21 12.80 -16.97
CA ALA A 130 -51.89 11.39 -17.21
C ALA A 130 -52.26 10.44 -16.05
N LEU A 131 -53.39 10.71 -15.39
CA LEU A 131 -53.85 9.97 -14.21
C LEU A 131 -54.60 8.69 -14.59
N THR A 132 -54.57 7.69 -13.71
CA THR A 132 -55.41 6.49 -13.83
C THR A 132 -56.88 6.80 -13.56
N GLN A 133 -57.77 5.92 -14.01
CA GLN A 133 -59.21 6.14 -13.87
C GLN A 133 -59.65 6.16 -12.38
N SER A 134 -59.03 5.31 -11.56
CA SER A 134 -59.19 5.26 -10.10
C SER A 134 -58.70 6.52 -9.38
N GLU A 135 -57.55 7.08 -9.78
CA GLU A 135 -57.00 8.31 -9.17
C GLU A 135 -57.89 9.52 -9.47
N VAL A 136 -58.37 9.65 -10.70
CA VAL A 136 -59.27 10.74 -11.09
C VAL A 136 -60.58 10.66 -10.31
N ASP A 137 -61.20 9.48 -10.21
CA ASP A 137 -62.45 9.32 -9.47
C ASP A 137 -62.27 9.64 -7.97
N LEU A 138 -61.14 9.27 -7.38
CA LEU A 138 -60.80 9.62 -5.99
C LEU A 138 -60.64 11.14 -5.82
N LEU A 139 -59.87 11.80 -6.69
CA LEU A 139 -59.65 13.24 -6.63
C LEU A 139 -60.95 14.04 -6.79
N PHE A 140 -61.84 13.63 -7.71
CA PHE A 140 -63.16 14.25 -7.88
C PHE A 140 -64.09 13.98 -6.69
N SER A 141 -64.00 12.82 -6.03
CA SER A 141 -64.76 12.53 -4.81
C SER A 141 -64.35 13.47 -3.65
N LEU A 142 -63.04 13.70 -3.49
CA LEU A 142 -62.48 14.54 -2.42
C LEU A 142 -62.64 16.05 -2.71
N HIS A 143 -62.42 16.49 -3.94
CA HIS A 143 -62.28 17.91 -4.30
C HIS A 143 -63.41 18.44 -5.20
N GLY A 144 -64.19 17.57 -5.84
CA GLY A 144 -65.26 17.94 -6.77
C GLY A 144 -66.53 18.49 -6.12
N ARG A 145 -66.60 18.55 -4.79
CA ARG A 145 -67.77 19.05 -4.04
C ARG A 145 -68.01 20.57 -4.17
N GLY A 146 -67.20 21.25 -4.98
CA GLY A 146 -67.42 22.65 -5.40
C GLY A 146 -67.83 22.85 -6.86
N GLY A 147 -68.03 21.79 -7.66
CA GLY A 147 -68.26 21.89 -9.10
C GLY A 147 -69.35 20.96 -9.61
N GLY A 148 -70.60 21.33 -9.34
CA GLY A 148 -71.77 21.05 -10.20
C GLY A 148 -71.99 19.62 -10.66
N SER A 149 -72.87 18.93 -9.94
CA SER A 149 -73.80 17.96 -10.49
C SER A 149 -74.30 18.34 -11.90
N GLN A 150 -74.09 17.49 -12.90
CA GLN A 150 -75.02 17.39 -14.03
C GLN A 150 -74.87 16.01 -14.72
N PRO A 151 -75.88 15.12 -14.60
CA PRO A 151 -76.05 14.02 -15.54
C PRO A 151 -76.69 14.58 -16.82
N ARG A 152 -76.29 14.03 -17.98
CA ARG A 152 -77.07 14.12 -19.21
C ARG A 152 -76.57 13.07 -20.20
N ASP A 153 -77.44 12.07 -20.35
CA ASP A 153 -77.79 11.28 -21.54
C ASP A 153 -76.66 10.73 -22.43
#